data_AF-A0A9W6NTZ9-F1
#
_entry.id   AF-A0A9W6NTZ9-F1
#
_cell.length_a   1.000
_cell.length_b   1.000
_cell.length_c   1.000
_cell.angle_alpha   90.00
_cell.angle_beta   90.00
_cell.angle_gamma   90.00
#
_symmetry.space_group_name_H-M   'P 1'
#
loop_
_entity.id
_entity.type
_entity.pdbx_description
1 polymer ?
#
loop_
_entity_poly.entity_id
_entity_poly.type
_entity_poly.pdbx_seq_one_letter_code
_entity_poly.pdbx_strand_id
1 'polypeptide(L)' 'MAGVEMVVLDADVAGCVSTWLRNGGNLDDQRRGYLAVCEQQLIRSMPELDGYEAAYYQRLLDMTILVLGSPGDPLSG' A
#
# COMPACT_ATOMS: atom_id res chain seq x y z
N MET A 1 20.52 0.08 4.03
CA MET A 1 19.61 1.22 3.76
C MET A 1 18.15 0.78 3.61
N ALA A 2 17.84 -0.52 3.42
CA ALA A 2 16.48 -1.04 3.29
C ALA A 2 15.49 -0.49 4.35
N GLY A 3 15.90 -0.36 5.61
CA GLY A 3 15.01 0.18 6.65
C GLY A 3 14.46 1.59 6.39
N VAL A 4 15.20 2.48 5.72
CA VAL A 4 14.69 3.83 5.39
C VAL A 4 13.66 3.76 4.28
N GLU A 5 13.90 2.95 3.25
CA GLU A 5 12.95 2.70 2.16
C GLU A 5 11.66 2.05 2.69
N MET A 6 11.77 1.11 3.63
CA MET A 6 10.63 0.42 4.22
C MET A 6 9.77 1.33 5.11
N VAL A 7 10.38 2.35 5.77
CA VAL A 7 9.63 3.37 6.54
C VAL A 7 8.88 4.32 5.60
N VAL A 8 9.49 4.70 4.47
CA VAL A 8 8.83 5.53 3.46
C VAL A 8 7.65 4.76 2.84
N LEU A 9 7.86 3.49 2.48
CA LEU A 9 6.81 2.61 1.97
C LEU A 9 5.64 2.44 2.95
N ASP A 10 5.93 2.30 4.25
CA ASP A 10 4.89 2.24 5.27
C ASP A 10 4.05 3.51 5.30
N ALA A 11 4.70 4.68 5.36
CA ALA A 11 4.01 5.97 5.40
C ALA A 11 3.15 6.22 4.15
N ASP A 12 3.66 5.84 2.99
CA ASP A 12 3.00 5.98 1.70
C ASP A 12 1.74 5.11 1.58
N VAL A 13 1.86 3.82 1.95
CA VAL A 13 0.72 2.91 1.98
C VAL A 13 -0.30 3.36 3.03
N ALA A 14 0.14 3.71 4.23
CA ALA A 14 -0.74 4.19 5.30
C ALA A 14 -1.51 5.45 4.88
N GLY A 15 -0.88 6.37 4.15
CA GLY A 15 -1.51 7.56 3.58
C GLY A 15 -2.62 7.22 2.58
N CYS A 16 -2.35 6.27 1.68
CA CYS A 16 -3.34 5.81 0.70
C CYS A 16 -4.50 5.06 1.36
N VAL A 17 -4.23 4.14 2.28
CA VAL A 17 -5.25 3.40 3.04
C VAL A 17 -6.12 4.34 3.88
N SER A 18 -5.51 5.31 4.56
CA SER A 18 -6.24 6.34 5.33
C SER A 18 -7.16 7.17 4.44
N THR A 19 -6.70 7.55 3.24
CA THR A 19 -7.51 8.28 2.26
C THR A 19 -8.67 7.42 1.77
N TRP A 20 -8.40 6.16 1.42
CA TRP A 20 -9.42 5.19 0.97
C TRP A 20 -10.52 4.99 2.03
N LEU A 21 -10.13 4.82 3.30
CA LEU A 21 -11.08 4.71 4.42
C LEU A 21 -11.91 5.98 4.60
N ARG A 22 -11.29 7.17 4.52
CA ARG A 22 -11.98 8.46 4.66
C ARG A 22 -12.96 8.73 3.53
N ASN A 23 -12.66 8.25 2.33
CA ASN A 23 -13.46 8.45 1.13
C ASN A 23 -14.46 7.30 0.88
N GLY A 24 -14.77 6.50 1.91
CA GLY A 24 -15.79 5.46 1.82
C GLY A 24 -15.46 4.33 0.85
N GLY A 25 -14.17 4.00 0.70
CA GLY A 25 -13.71 2.95 -0.19
C GLY A 25 -13.28 3.43 -1.59
N ASN A 26 -13.14 4.75 -1.77
CA ASN A 26 -12.70 5.34 -3.03
C ASN A 26 -11.28 5.91 -2.93
N LEU A 27 -10.48 5.67 -3.97
CA LEU A 27 -9.13 6.20 -4.13
C LEU A 27 -8.98 6.61 -5.59
N ASP A 28 -8.58 7.86 -5.84
CA ASP A 28 -8.39 8.37 -7.20
C ASP A 28 -7.28 7.63 -7.96
N ASP A 29 -7.33 7.70 -9.28
CA ASP A 29 -6.42 6.96 -10.17
C ASP A 29 -4.95 7.29 -9.93
N GLN A 30 -4.63 8.54 -9.58
CA GLN A 30 -3.26 8.94 -9.28
C GLN A 30 -2.75 8.20 -8.03
N ARG A 31 -3.53 8.21 -6.94
CA ARG A 31 -3.18 7.51 -5.70
C ARG A 31 -3.21 5.99 -5.87
N ARG A 32 -4.11 5.45 -6.69
CA ARG A 32 -4.11 4.02 -7.05
C ARG A 32 -2.85 3.62 -7.80
N GLY A 33 -2.45 4.39 -8.81
CA GLY A 33 -1.22 4.16 -9.56
C GLY A 33 0.00 4.20 -8.65
N TYR A 34 0.04 5.17 -7.72
CA TYR A 34 1.09 5.26 -6.71
C TYR A 34 1.11 4.02 -5.79
N LEU A 35 -0.04 3.64 -5.26
CA LEU A 35 -0.17 2.48 -4.38
C LEU A 35 0.23 1.16 -5.06
N ALA A 36 -0.03 1.01 -6.35
CA ALA A 36 0.43 -0.14 -7.14
C ALA A 36 1.96 -0.18 -7.28
N VAL A 37 2.63 0.98 -7.35
CA VAL A 37 4.10 1.03 -7.31
C VAL A 37 4.61 0.59 -5.94
N CYS A 38 3.99 1.05 -4.85
CA CYS A 38 4.34 0.64 -3.48
C CYS A 38 4.16 -0.88 -3.28
N GLU A 39 3.08 -1.48 -3.81
CA GLU A 39 2.85 -2.92 -3.79
C GLU A 39 4.05 -3.70 -4.38
N GLN A 40 4.50 -3.30 -5.57
CA GLN A 40 5.61 -3.94 -6.25
C GLN A 40 6.94 -3.79 -5.49
N GLN A 41 7.15 -2.66 -4.83
CA GLN A 41 8.32 -2.44 -3.99
C GLN A 41 8.27 -3.32 -2.73
N LEU A 42 7.11 -3.42 -2.06
CA LEU A 42 6.92 -4.33 -0.93
C LEU A 42 7.22 -5.78 -1.30
N ILE A 43 6.65 -6.27 -2.41
CA ILE A 43 6.88 -7.65 -2.88
C ILE A 43 8.38 -7.93 -3.11
N ARG A 44 9.14 -6.94 -3.61
CA ARG A 44 10.58 -7.08 -3.86
C ARG A 44 11.41 -7.04 -2.60
N SER A 45 11.02 -6.24 -1.60
CA SER A 45 11.79 -6.05 -0.38
C SER A 45 11.48 -7.08 0.70
N MET A 46 10.28 -7.66 0.71
CA MET A 46 9.86 -8.63 1.73
C MET A 46 10.75 -9.88 1.88
N PRO A 47 11.36 -10.46 0.82
CA PRO A 47 12.27 -11.59 0.96
C PRO A 47 13.53 -11.29 1.80
N GLU A 48 13.88 -10.02 2.00
CA GLU A 48 15.03 -9.59 2.80
C GLU A 48 14.69 -9.43 4.28
N LEU A 49 13.41 -9.53 4.65
CA LEU A 49 12.92 -9.34 6.02
C LEU A 49 12.81 -10.67 6.75
N ASP A 50 13.01 -10.62 8.07
CA ASP A 50 12.80 -11.77 8.94
C ASP A 50 11.92 -11.45 10.16
N GLY A 51 11.48 -12.50 10.84
CA GLY A 51 10.75 -12.43 12.10
C GLY A 51 9.55 -11.47 12.09
N TYR A 52 9.60 -10.49 12.99
CA TYR A 52 8.51 -9.53 13.20
C TYR A 52 8.32 -8.58 12.01
N GLU A 53 9.41 -8.14 11.37
CA GLU A 53 9.35 -7.20 10.25
C GLU A 53 8.63 -7.84 9.06
N ALA A 54 8.97 -9.10 8.72
CA ALA A 54 8.30 -9.82 7.66
C ALA A 54 6.78 -9.94 7.89
N ALA A 55 6.36 -10.26 9.13
CA ALA A 55 4.95 -10.37 9.49
C ALA A 55 4.21 -9.02 9.45
N TYR A 56 4.89 -7.93 9.84
CA TYR A 56 4.34 -6.58 9.75
C TYR A 56 4.12 -6.16 8.30
N TYR A 57 5.15 -6.31 7.46
CA TYR A 57 5.08 -5.90 6.05
C TYR A 57 4.18 -6.80 5.20
N GLN A 58 3.95 -8.06 5.61
CA GLN A 58 2.91 -8.89 5.01
C GLN A 58 1.51 -8.27 5.20
N ARG A 59 1.19 -7.79 6.41
CA ARG A 59 -0.11 -7.14 6.67
C ARG A 59 -0.26 -5.84 5.88
N LEU A 60 0.84 -5.10 5.71
CA LEU A 60 0.86 -3.89 4.89
C LEU A 60 0.58 -4.21 3.42
N LEU A 61 1.16 -5.30 2.90
CA LEU A 61 0.87 -5.80 1.56
C LEU A 61 -0.59 -6.25 1.43
N ASP A 62 -1.13 -6.97 2.41
CA ASP A 62 -2.53 -7.42 2.38
C ASP A 62 -3.51 -6.23 2.31
N MET A 63 -3.26 -5.16 3.07
CA MET A 63 -4.06 -3.92 2.99
C MET A 63 -3.91 -3.24 1.63
N THR A 64 -2.71 -3.23 1.07
CA THR A 64 -2.42 -2.67 -0.26
C THR A 64 -3.24 -3.38 -1.34
N ILE A 65 -3.20 -4.72 -1.35
CA ILE A 65 -3.95 -5.57 -2.30
C ILE A 65 -5.46 -5.33 -2.14
N LEU A 66 -5.96 -5.21 -0.91
CA LEU A 66 -7.37 -4.95 -0.65
C LEU A 66 -7.83 -3.61 -1.26
N VAL A 67 -7.07 -2.54 -1.07
CA VAL A 67 -7.41 -1.21 -1.61
C VAL A 67 -7.35 -1.20 -3.13
N LEU A 68 -6.35 -1.86 -3.73
CA LEU A 68 -6.21 -1.95 -5.19
C LEU A 68 -7.31 -2.81 -5.81
N GLY A 69 -7.71 -3.90 -5.15
CA GLY A 69 -8.76 -4.81 -5.59
C GLY A 69 -10.19 -4.28 -5.41
N SER A 70 -10.40 -3.23 -4.60
CA SER A 70 -11.68 -2.53 -4.55
C SER A 70 -11.96 -1.91 -5.92
N PRO A 71 -13.15 -2.04 -6.53
CA PRO A 71 -13.50 -1.22 -7.68
C PRO A 71 -13.51 0.25 -7.25
N GLY A 72 -12.79 1.11 -7.97
CA GLY A 72 -12.92 2.56 -7.81
C GLY A 72 -14.34 2.98 -8.19
N ASP A 73 -14.87 4.03 -7.57
CA ASP A 73 -16.18 4.55 -7.97
C ASP A 73 -16.07 5.09 -9.40
N PRO A 74 -16.78 4.50 -10.40
CA PRO A 74 -16.65 4.90 -11.81
C PRO A 74 -17.10 6.35 -12.09
N LEU A 75 -17.65 7.06 -11.10
CA LEU A 75 -18.13 8.43 -11.23
C LEU A 75 -17.14 9.52 -10.77
N SER A 76 -15.90 9.16 -10.42
CA SER A 76 -14.88 10.12 -9.94
C SER A 76 -13.98 10.72 -11.04
N GLY A 77 -14.32 10.54 -12.31
CA GLY A 77 -13.59 11.08 -13.47
C GLY A 77 -14.09 12.43 -13.97
#